data_AF-A0AA50HXX9-F1
#
_entry.id   AF-A0AA50HXX9-F1
#
_cell.length_a   1.000
_cell.length_b   1.000
_cell.length_c   1.000
_cell.angle_alpha   90.00
_cell.angle_beta   90.00
_cell.angle_gamma   90.00
#
_symmetry.space_group_name_H-M   'P 1'
#
loop_
_entity.id
_entity.type
_entity.pdbx_description
1 polymer ?
#
loop_
_entity_poly.entity_id
_entity_poly.type
_entity_poly.pdbx_seq_one_letter_code
_entity_poly.pdbx_strand_id
1 'polypeptide(L)' 'MSHPGVAAHFFAALAQENINIEMIATSEIKISCVVPQDRGVDALKAAHSAFNLAGTKTVTVPA' A
#
# COMPACT_ATOMS: atom_id res chain seq x y z
N MET A 1 12.53 14.30 -12.31
CA MET A 1 12.41 14.62 -10.87
C MET A 1 11.93 13.37 -10.16
N SER A 2 12.84 12.64 -9.52
CA SER A 2 12.50 11.48 -8.67
C SER A 2 11.75 12.01 -7.45
N HIS A 3 10.58 11.48 -7.12
CA HIS A 3 9.81 11.85 -5.92
C HIS A 3 10.32 11.03 -4.72
N PRO A 4 11.30 11.54 -3.94
CA PRO A 4 11.89 10.77 -2.87
C PRO A 4 10.85 10.75 -1.73
N GLY A 5 10.29 9.59 -1.43
CA GLY A 5 9.30 9.43 -0.36
C GLY A 5 8.10 8.57 -0.71
N VAL A 6 7.80 8.37 -1.99
CA VAL A 6 6.68 7.49 -2.42
C VAL A 6 6.90 6.06 -1.92
N ALA A 7 8.11 5.52 -2.10
CA ALA A 7 8.47 4.20 -1.62
C ALA A 7 8.44 4.09 -0.09
N ALA A 8 8.98 5.10 0.60
CA ALA A 8 8.99 5.13 2.06
C ALA A 8 7.56 5.14 2.62
N HIS A 9 6.66 5.94 2.04
CA HIS A 9 5.26 6.01 2.43
C HIS A 9 4.52 4.69 2.19
N PHE A 10 4.79 4.03 1.06
CA PHE A 10 4.22 2.72 0.74
C PHE A 10 4.66 1.64 1.73
N PHE A 11 5.96 1.55 2.06
CA PHE A 11 6.45 0.56 3.02
C PHE A 11 6.00 0.87 4.45
N ALA A 12 5.90 2.14 4.83
CA ALA A 12 5.36 2.55 6.12
C ALA A 12 3.90 2.10 6.29
N ALA A 13 3.07 2.21 5.25
CA ALA A 13 1.68 1.75 5.29
C ALA A 13 1.55 0.24 5.53
N LEU A 14 2.38 -0.56 4.85
CA LEU A 14 2.41 -2.01 5.05
C LEU A 14 2.93 -2.38 6.45
N ALA A 15 3.94 -1.65 6.95
CA ALA A 15 4.50 -1.87 8.27
C ALA A 15 3.52 -1.53 9.41
N GLN A 16 2.68 -0.49 9.25
CA GLN A 16 1.64 -0.13 10.22
C GLN A 16 0.60 -1.24 10.42
N GLU A 17 0.29 -1.98 9.35
CA GLU A 17 -0.60 -3.15 9.39
C GLU A 17 0.12 -4.46 9.76
N ASN A 18 1.41 -4.36 10.13
CA ASN A 18 2.27 -5.48 10.49
C ASN A 18 2.35 -6.54 9.38
N ILE A 19 2.40 -6.08 8.12
CA ILE A 19 2.52 -6.92 6.92
C ILE A 19 3.99 -7.00 6.54
N ASN A 20 4.53 -8.22 6.54
CA ASN A 20 5.89 -8.47 6.12
C ASN A 20 6.03 -8.38 4.60
N ILE A 21 7.12 -7.77 4.12
CA ILE A 21 7.44 -7.68 2.70
C ILE A 21 8.51 -8.73 2.39
N GLU A 22 8.18 -9.71 1.54
CA GLU A 22 9.10 -10.79 1.16
C GLU A 22 10.06 -10.38 0.06
N MET A 23 9.59 -9.54 -0.87
CA MET A 23 10.38 -9.06 -2.00
C MET A 23 9.90 -7.69 -2.45
N ILE A 24 10.85 -6.87 -2.92
CA ILE A 24 10.59 -5.55 -3.49
C ILE A 24 11.17 -5.52 -4.90
N ALA A 25 10.37 -5.07 -5.87
CA ALA A 25 10.78 -4.80 -7.24
C ALA A 25 10.29 -3.40 -7.65
N THR A 26 11.20 -2.56 -8.14
CA THR A 26 10.89 -1.15 -8.47
C THR A 26 11.33 -0.77 -9.87
N SER A 27 10.53 0.04 -10.56
CA SER A 27 10.90 0.84 -11.73
C SER A 27 10.72 2.33 -11.42
N GLU A 28 11.04 3.21 -12.37
CA GLU A 28 10.89 4.67 -12.19
C GLU A 28 9.47 5.11 -11.83
N ILE A 29 8.45 4.33 -12.21
CA ILE A 29 7.03 4.68 -12.03
C ILE A 29 6.23 3.61 -11.27
N LYS A 30 6.83 2.47 -10.92
CA LYS A 30 6.11 1.33 -10.33
C LYS A 30 6.89 0.72 -9.17
N ILE A 31 6.20 0.48 -8.07
CA ILE A 31 6.71 -0.30 -6.94
C ILE A 31 5.84 -1.54 -6.83
N SER A 32 6.46 -2.71 -6.75
CA SER A 32 5.79 -3.99 -6.59
C SER A 32 6.40 -4.70 -5.39
N CYS A 33 5.53 -5.19 -4.49
CA CYS A 33 5.93 -5.94 -3.31
C CYS A 33 5.24 -7.29 -3.29
N VAL A 34 6.01 -8.32 -2.92
CA VAL A 34 5.48 -9.64 -2.61
C VAL A 34 5.20 -9.67 -1.11
N VAL A 35 3.98 -10.09 -0.77
CA VAL A 35 3.49 -10.22 0.60
C VAL A 35 2.83 -11.59 0.75
N PRO A 36 2.67 -12.09 1.99
CA PRO A 36 1.94 -13.32 2.26
C PRO A 36 0.53 -13.30 1.64
N GLN A 37 0.11 -14.42 1.05
CA GLN A 37 -1.15 -14.52 0.30
C GLN A 37 -2.38 -14.20 1.17
N ASP A 38 -2.34 -14.60 2.43
CA ASP A 38 -3.37 -14.32 3.44
C ASP A 38 -3.48 -12.83 3.79
N ARG A 39 -2.40 -12.06 3.63
CA ARG A 39 -2.35 -10.61 3.91
C ARG A 39 -2.48 -9.74 2.67
N GLY A 40 -2.63 -10.32 1.47
CA GLY A 40 -2.70 -9.57 0.22
C GLY A 40 -3.85 -8.56 0.15
N VAL A 41 -5.02 -8.90 0.68
CA VAL A 41 -6.19 -7.99 0.72
C VAL A 41 -5.95 -6.83 1.68
N ASP A 42 -5.33 -7.09 2.84
CA ASP A 42 -5.00 -6.05 3.81
C ASP A 42 -3.93 -5.10 3.26
N ALA A 43 -2.90 -5.66 2.60
CA ALA A 43 -1.85 -4.89 1.94
C ALA A 43 -2.42 -3.96 0.87
N LEU A 44 -3.39 -4.45 0.08
CA LEU A 44 -4.09 -3.64 -0.91
C LEU A 44 -4.87 -2.49 -0.26
N LYS A 45 -5.64 -2.76 0.79
CA LYS A 45 -6.40 -1.72 1.53
C LYS A 45 -5.49 -0.68 2.17
N ALA A 46 -4.38 -1.11 2.77
CA ALA A 46 -3.39 -0.24 3.38
C ALA A 46 -2.75 0.68 2.36
N ALA A 47 -2.29 0.13 1.23
CA ALA A 47 -1.72 0.89 0.12
C ALA A 47 -2.71 1.90 -0.46
N HIS A 48 -3.95 1.45 -0.68
CA HIS A 48 -5.01 2.28 -1.23
C HIS A 48 -5.37 3.46 -0.30
N SER A 49 -5.41 3.20 1.01
CA SER A 49 -5.65 4.24 2.02
C SER A 49 -4.46 5.19 2.15
N ALA A 50 -3.23 4.68 2.15
CA ALA A 50 -2.02 5.49 2.25
C ALA A 50 -1.89 6.51 1.12
N PHE A 51 -2.31 6.15 -0.09
CA PHE A 51 -2.29 7.04 -1.25
C PHE A 51 -3.61 7.77 -1.51
N ASN A 52 -4.60 7.67 -0.60
CA ASN A 52 -5.92 8.29 -0.73
C ASN A 52 -6.61 7.97 -2.07
N LEU A 53 -6.44 6.74 -2.58
CA LEU A 53 -6.91 6.32 -3.89
C LEU A 53 -8.42 6.00 -3.94
N ALA A 54 -9.10 6.03 -2.79
CA ALA A 54 -10.53 5.75 -2.67
C ALA A 54 -11.44 6.78 -3.34
N GLY A 55 -10.88 7.89 -3.85
CA GLY A 55 -11.69 9.03 -4.26
C GLY A 55 -12.44 9.63 -3.07
N THR A 56 -13.09 10.76 -3.28
CA THR A 56 -13.56 11.68 -2.24
C THR A 56 -14.72 11.17 -1.36
N LYS A 57 -15.09 9.88 -1.40
CA LYS A 57 -16.20 9.31 -0.63
C LYS A 57 -15.94 7.86 -0.21
N THR A 58 -15.50 7.67 1.03
CA THR A 58 -15.72 6.42 1.77
C THR A 58 -17.09 6.49 2.44
N VAL A 59 -18.07 5.79 1.87
CA VAL A 59 -19.38 5.58 2.49
C VAL A 59 -19.34 4.24 3.22
N THR A 60 -19.12 4.26 4.53
CA THR A 60 -19.31 3.09 5.38
C THR A 60 -20.80 2.92 5.60
N VAL A 61 -21.43 2.02 4.86
CA VAL A 61 -22.85 1.68 5.02
C VAL A 61 -22.98 0.74 6.23
N PRO A 62 -23.73 1.10 7.29
CA PRO A 62 -24.09 0.16 8.34
C PRO A 62 -25.02 -0.93 7.78
N ALA A 63 -24.86 -2.17 8.25
CA ALA A 63 -25.77 -3.28 7.96
C ALA A 63 -27.15 -3.08 8.63
#